data_AF-X0T4E6-F1
#
_entry.id   AF-X0T4E6-F1
#
_cell.length_a   1.000
_cell.length_b   1.000
_cell.length_c   1.000
_cell.angle_alpha   90.00
_cell.angle_beta   90.00
_cell.angle_gamma   90.00
#
_symmetry.space_group_name_H-M   'P 1'
#
loop_
_entity.id
_entity.type
_entity.pdbx_description
1 polymer ?
#
loop_
_entity_poly.entity_id
_entity_poly.type
_entity_poly.pdbx_seq_one_letter_code
_entity_poly.pdbx_strand_id
1 'polypeptide(L)'
;MPESQKRYFELYKLYVKWNKGLFGSRKFHEGFLKKYLIKMLGKEIQTDFDFIVKAPDGVFDNTVICKGRFGKWLHIKGKLDPKTLKEVGKKHKGIYKKWWRTNILIAISGRVRKFRLDWDKYGDIIVLYLDSIKLILE
;
A
#
# COMPACT_ATOMS: atom_id res chain seq x y z
N MET A 1 -18.98 1.05 4.75
CA MET A 1 -17.55 1.07 4.40
C MET A 1 -16.93 2.40 4.81
N PRO A 2 -15.86 2.41 5.62
CA PRO A 2 -15.16 3.62 6.03
C PRO A 2 -14.62 4.45 4.85
N GLU A 3 -14.49 5.76 5.05
CA GLU A 3 -14.00 6.68 4.02
C GLU A 3 -12.54 6.38 3.60
N SER A 4 -11.71 5.91 4.53
CA SER A 4 -10.33 5.46 4.28
C SER A 4 -10.28 4.29 3.30
N GLN A 5 -11.23 3.37 3.40
CA GLN A 5 -11.33 2.20 2.53
C GLN A 5 -11.97 2.56 1.18
N LYS A 6 -12.94 3.49 1.13
CA LYS A 6 -13.46 4.04 -0.14
C LYS A 6 -12.33 4.63 -0.98
N ARG A 7 -11.40 5.33 -0.34
CA ARG A 7 -10.27 5.92 -1.04
C ARG A 7 -9.36 4.89 -1.69
N TYR A 8 -9.16 3.75 -1.02
CA TYR A 8 -8.40 2.62 -1.55
C TYR A 8 -9.07 2.01 -2.80
N PHE A 9 -10.37 1.74 -2.73
CA PHE A 9 -11.10 1.19 -3.87
C PHE A 9 -11.15 2.14 -5.07
N GLU A 10 -11.35 3.44 -4.84
CA GLU A 10 -11.29 4.44 -5.90
C GLU A 10 -9.88 4.54 -6.52
N LEU A 11 -8.83 4.45 -5.69
CA LEU A 11 -7.45 4.40 -6.19
C LEU A 11 -7.23 3.19 -7.10
N TYR A 12 -7.72 2.01 -6.71
CA TYR A 12 -7.61 0.80 -7.52
C TYR A 12 -8.36 0.92 -8.85
N LYS A 13 -9.58 1.46 -8.86
CA LYS A 13 -10.35 1.70 -10.10
C LYS A 13 -9.60 2.61 -11.07
N LEU A 14 -9.03 3.71 -10.56
CA LEU A 14 -8.24 4.64 -11.38
C LEU A 14 -6.96 3.99 -11.90
N TYR A 15 -6.30 3.17 -11.08
CA TYR A 15 -5.16 2.37 -11.52
C TYR A 15 -5.53 1.45 -12.68
N VAL A 16 -6.61 0.68 -12.57
CA VAL A 16 -7.03 -0.26 -13.62
C VAL A 16 -7.30 0.48 -14.95
N LYS A 17 -7.96 1.63 -14.90
CA LYS A 17 -8.18 2.48 -16.09
C LYS A 17 -6.88 2.97 -16.71
N TRP A 18 -5.95 3.44 -15.88
CA TRP A 18 -4.63 3.89 -16.32
C TRP A 18 -3.78 2.77 -16.92
N ASN A 19 -3.71 1.62 -16.25
CA ASN A 19 -2.89 0.49 -16.64
C ASN A 19 -3.41 -0.21 -17.91
N LYS A 20 -4.72 -0.40 -18.03
CA LYS A 20 -5.33 -1.09 -19.19
C LYS A 20 -5.66 -0.17 -20.36
N GLY A 21 -5.55 1.16 -20.19
CA GLY A 21 -5.94 2.13 -21.23
C GLY A 21 -7.41 2.04 -21.64
N LEU A 22 -8.29 1.57 -20.75
CA LEU A 22 -9.70 1.33 -21.08
C LEU A 22 -10.41 2.67 -21.29
N PHE A 23 -11.05 2.84 -22.45
CA PHE A 23 -11.85 4.02 -22.81
C PHE A 23 -11.08 5.36 -22.70
N GLY A 24 -9.99 5.50 -23.47
CA GLY A 24 -9.22 6.75 -23.57
C GLY A 24 -7.71 6.52 -23.69
N SER A 25 -6.93 7.59 -23.84
CA SER A 25 -5.47 7.48 -23.86
C SER A 25 -4.91 7.25 -22.45
N ARG A 26 -3.81 6.48 -22.35
CA ARG A 26 -3.11 6.26 -21.06
C ARG A 26 -2.76 7.57 -20.36
N LYS A 27 -2.31 8.57 -21.12
CA LYS A 27 -1.97 9.91 -20.61
C LYS A 27 -3.17 10.65 -20.02
N PHE A 28 -4.37 10.45 -20.58
CA PHE A 28 -5.61 11.00 -20.04
C PHE A 28 -5.92 10.42 -18.66
N HIS A 29 -5.90 9.08 -18.53
CA HIS A 29 -6.15 8.39 -17.26
C HIS A 29 -5.09 8.66 -16.21
N GLU A 30 -3.83 8.81 -16.61
CA GLU A 30 -2.74 9.24 -15.73
C GLU A 30 -3.04 10.60 -15.08
N GLY A 31 -3.65 11.53 -15.83
CA GLY A 31 -4.07 12.83 -15.33
C GLY A 31 -5.13 12.72 -14.23
N PHE A 32 -6.13 11.85 -14.38
CA PHE A 32 -7.12 11.58 -13.32
C PHE A 32 -6.50 10.95 -12.09
N LEU A 33 -5.64 9.95 -12.31
CA LEU A 33 -4.93 9.28 -11.22
C LEU A 33 -4.07 10.27 -10.43
N LYS A 34 -3.29 11.13 -11.10
CA LYS A 34 -2.49 12.17 -10.45
C LYS A 34 -3.35 13.16 -9.67
N LYS A 35 -4.44 13.67 -10.27
CA LYS A 35 -5.38 14.56 -9.58
C LYS A 35 -5.95 13.93 -8.31
N TYR A 36 -6.30 12.65 -8.39
CA TYR A 36 -6.81 11.90 -7.25
C TYR A 36 -5.75 11.71 -6.17
N LEU A 37 -4.54 11.30 -6.53
CA LEU A 37 -3.40 11.14 -5.61
C LEU A 37 -3.04 12.46 -4.90
N ILE A 38 -3.09 13.59 -5.59
CA ILE A 38 -2.91 14.93 -4.98
C ILE A 38 -4.00 15.17 -3.93
N LYS A 39 -5.27 14.88 -4.25
CA LYS A 39 -6.39 15.00 -3.30
C LYS A 39 -6.30 14.05 -2.11
N MET A 40 -5.50 12.98 -2.19
CA MET A 40 -5.28 12.04 -1.09
C MET A 40 -4.18 12.49 -0.13
N LEU A 41 -3.33 13.45 -0.50
CA LEU A 41 -2.30 13.97 0.40
C LEU A 41 -2.93 14.49 1.70
N GLY A 42 -2.35 14.08 2.82
CA GLY A 42 -2.85 14.39 4.15
C GLY A 42 -4.14 13.65 4.54
N LYS A 43 -4.65 12.71 3.74
CA LYS A 43 -5.82 11.89 4.08
C LYS A 43 -5.42 10.49 4.50
N GLU A 44 -6.27 9.86 5.30
CA GLU A 44 -6.12 8.47 5.70
C GLU A 44 -6.59 7.53 4.59
N ILE A 45 -5.81 6.48 4.33
CA ILE A 45 -6.16 5.37 3.45
C ILE A 45 -6.11 4.08 4.27
N GLN A 46 -7.03 3.16 3.98
CA GLN A 46 -7.02 1.81 4.54
C GLN A 46 -7.18 0.80 3.40
N THR A 47 -6.24 -0.13 3.29
CA THR A 47 -6.30 -1.20 2.28
C THR A 47 -7.22 -2.34 2.70
N ASP A 48 -7.41 -3.28 1.79
CA ASP A 48 -8.00 -4.58 2.10
C ASP A 48 -6.94 -5.54 2.68
N PHE A 49 -7.38 -6.74 3.09
CA PHE A 49 -6.54 -7.83 3.59
C PHE A 49 -5.89 -8.61 2.44
N ASP A 50 -5.12 -7.92 1.60
CA ASP A 50 -4.46 -8.50 0.43
C ASP A 50 -2.95 -8.24 0.40
N PHE A 51 -2.41 -7.61 1.45
CA PHE A 51 -1.02 -7.19 1.51
C PHE A 51 -0.16 -8.06 2.42
N ILE A 52 1.09 -8.28 2.00
CA ILE A 52 2.12 -8.94 2.81
C ILE A 52 3.19 -7.91 3.19
N VAL A 53 3.65 -7.92 4.45
CA VAL A 53 4.77 -7.10 4.91
C VAL A 53 6.07 -7.65 4.36
N LYS A 54 6.68 -6.97 3.38
CA LYS A 54 8.08 -7.20 3.02
C LYS A 54 8.97 -6.26 3.84
N ALA A 55 9.70 -6.80 4.80
CA ALA A 55 10.76 -6.09 5.50
C ALA A 55 11.98 -5.90 4.55
N PRO A 56 12.80 -4.86 4.73
CA PRO A 56 14.07 -4.76 4.02
C PRO A 56 15.15 -5.60 4.68
N ASP A 57 16.18 -5.93 3.91
CA ASP A 57 17.39 -6.66 4.31
C ASP A 57 18.31 -5.86 5.27
N GLY A 58 17.76 -4.96 6.11
CA GLY A 58 18.55 -4.12 6.99
C GLY A 58 17.73 -3.51 8.12
N VAL A 59 18.29 -3.57 9.33
CA VAL A 59 17.73 -3.14 10.63
C VAL A 59 17.30 -1.66 10.69
N PHE A 60 17.52 -0.88 9.63
CA PHE A 60 17.36 0.58 9.62
C PHE A 60 16.26 1.12 8.72
N ASP A 61 15.64 0.30 7.89
CA ASP A 61 14.63 0.78 6.95
C ASP A 61 13.27 0.22 7.37
N ASN A 62 12.47 0.98 8.11
CA ASN A 62 11.12 0.54 8.52
C ASN A 62 10.13 0.53 7.35
N THR A 63 10.63 0.67 6.13
CA THR A 63 9.89 0.66 4.87
C THR A 63 9.35 -0.74 4.62
N VAL A 64 8.08 -0.94 4.92
CA VAL A 64 7.37 -2.09 4.40
C VAL A 64 7.22 -1.93 2.89
N ILE A 65 7.29 -3.00 2.11
CA ILE A 65 6.71 -3.03 0.77
C ILE A 65 5.55 -4.00 0.82
N CYS A 66 4.37 -3.44 0.78
CA CYS A 66 3.14 -4.19 0.71
C CYS A 66 2.88 -4.53 -0.76
N LYS A 67 2.77 -5.82 -1.10
CA LYS A 67 2.37 -6.27 -2.45
C LYS A 67 1.05 -7.00 -2.35
N GLY A 68 0.12 -6.67 -3.24
CA GLY A 68 -1.10 -7.44 -3.42
C GLY A 68 -0.75 -8.86 -3.86
N ARG A 69 -1.39 -9.87 -3.26
CA ARG A 69 -1.18 -11.29 -3.58
C ARG A 69 -1.27 -11.60 -5.09
N PHE A 70 -2.07 -10.82 -5.82
CA PHE A 70 -2.32 -10.98 -7.26
C PHE A 70 -1.90 -9.77 -8.12
N GLY A 71 -1.17 -8.80 -7.57
CA GLY A 71 -0.78 -7.61 -8.32
C GLY A 71 0.20 -6.70 -7.59
N LYS A 72 1.29 -6.33 -8.27
CA LYS A 72 2.34 -5.42 -7.74
C LYS A 72 1.99 -3.94 -7.93
N TRP A 73 0.72 -3.63 -8.11
CA TRP A 73 0.27 -2.32 -8.55
C TRP A 73 0.40 -1.21 -7.50
N LEU A 74 0.35 -1.57 -6.21
CA LEU A 74 0.46 -0.62 -5.10
C LEU A 74 1.60 -1.04 -4.17
N HIS A 75 2.55 -0.13 -3.95
CA HIS A 75 3.61 -0.25 -2.96
C HIS A 75 3.39 0.80 -1.88
N ILE A 76 3.20 0.37 -0.65
CA ILE A 76 3.07 1.28 0.51
C ILE A 76 4.38 1.28 1.25
N LYS A 77 5.00 2.45 1.40
CA LYS A 77 6.23 2.73 2.16
C LYS A 77 5.90 3.64 3.33
N GLY A 78 6.64 3.55 4.43
CA GLY A 78 6.38 4.40 5.60
C GLY A 78 6.98 3.78 6.86
N LYS A 79 6.94 4.52 7.97
CA LYS A 79 7.41 4.00 9.26
C LYS A 79 6.31 3.16 9.90
N LEU A 80 6.64 1.94 10.33
CA LEU A 80 5.75 1.11 11.15
C LEU A 80 5.51 1.73 12.52
N ASP A 81 4.25 1.75 12.94
CA ASP A 81 3.90 2.12 14.30
C ASP A 81 4.37 1.03 15.30
N PRO A 82 5.22 1.37 16.29
CA PRO A 82 5.78 0.40 17.22
C PRO A 82 4.74 -0.33 18.08
N LYS A 83 3.58 0.28 18.36
CA LYS A 83 2.52 -0.34 19.16
C LYS A 83 1.87 -1.47 18.38
N THR A 84 1.49 -1.17 17.14
CA THR A 84 0.88 -2.14 16.24
C THR A 84 1.84 -3.31 15.95
N LEU A 85 3.14 -3.01 15.80
CA LEU A 85 4.18 -4.01 15.64
C LEU A 85 4.26 -4.97 16.84
N LYS A 86 4.19 -4.45 18.08
CA LYS A 86 4.19 -5.27 19.31
C LYS A 86 2.96 -6.17 19.40
N GLU A 87 1.79 -5.69 19.01
CA GLU A 87 0.55 -6.47 19.02
C GLU A 87 0.61 -7.64 18.05
N VAL A 88 1.11 -7.42 16.82
CA VAL A 88 1.25 -8.51 15.85
C VAL A 88 2.23 -9.57 16.34
N GLY A 89 3.37 -9.16 16.92
CA GLY A 89 4.32 -10.14 17.44
C GLY A 89 3.88 -10.87 18.71
N LYS A 90 2.91 -10.34 19.47
CA LYS A 90 2.26 -11.06 20.57
C LYS A 90 1.28 -12.10 20.04
N LYS A 91 0.46 -11.76 19.04
CA LYS A 91 -0.51 -12.67 18.41
C LYS A 91 0.19 -13.82 17.67
N HIS A 92 1.37 -13.55 17.10
CA HIS A 92 2.17 -14.56 16.40
C HIS A 92 3.64 -14.51 16.82
N LYS A 93 4.00 -15.33 17.82
CA LYS A 93 5.38 -15.48 18.31
C LYS A 93 6.32 -15.83 17.16
N GLY A 94 7.37 -15.02 16.96
CA GLY A 94 8.46 -15.31 16.00
C GLY A 94 8.31 -14.75 14.59
N ILE A 95 7.23 -14.04 14.27
CA ILE A 95 6.97 -13.49 12.92
C ILE A 95 7.97 -12.41 12.52
N TYR A 96 8.54 -11.66 13.47
CA TYR A 96 9.46 -10.56 13.19
C TYR A 96 10.61 -10.89 12.22
N LYS A 97 11.20 -12.10 12.30
CA LYS A 97 12.33 -12.50 11.45
C LYS A 97 11.90 -13.19 10.15
N LYS A 98 10.64 -13.62 10.03
CA LYS A 98 10.16 -14.46 8.93
C LYS A 98 8.81 -13.99 8.35
N TRP A 99 8.35 -12.78 8.64
CA TRP A 99 7.01 -12.32 8.20
C TRP A 99 6.82 -12.45 6.69
N TRP A 100 7.82 -12.05 5.92
CA TRP A 100 7.84 -12.19 4.47
C TRP A 100 7.71 -13.65 3.97
N ARG A 101 7.94 -14.65 4.84
CA ARG A 101 7.74 -16.09 4.58
C ARG A 101 6.39 -16.63 5.07
N THR A 102 5.67 -15.88 5.89
CA THR A 102 4.47 -16.40 6.59
C THR A 102 3.18 -16.30 5.77
N ASN A 103 3.19 -15.70 4.56
CA ASN A 103 2.01 -15.52 3.70
C ASN A 103 0.78 -14.89 4.41
N ILE A 104 0.98 -14.24 5.56
CA ILE A 104 -0.10 -13.58 6.30
C ILE A 104 -0.50 -12.33 5.53
N LEU A 105 -1.78 -12.29 5.17
CA LEU A 105 -2.41 -11.13 4.58
C LEU A 105 -2.86 -10.18 5.67
N ILE A 106 -2.59 -8.90 5.45
CA ILE A 106 -2.91 -7.84 6.39
C ILE A 106 -3.54 -6.66 5.66
N ALA A 107 -4.37 -5.91 6.38
CA ALA A 107 -4.79 -4.58 5.94
C ALA A 107 -3.86 -3.52 6.52
N ILE A 108 -3.68 -2.43 5.78
CA ILE A 108 -2.77 -1.35 6.15
C ILE A 108 -3.55 -0.05 6.19
N SER A 109 -3.41 0.68 7.28
CA SER A 109 -3.94 2.03 7.41
C SER A 109 -2.84 3.05 7.65
N GLY A 110 -3.01 4.26 7.11
CA GLY A 110 -2.13 5.37 7.42
C GLY A 110 -2.45 6.64 6.63
N ARG A 111 -1.80 7.73 7.03
CA ARG A 111 -1.96 9.04 6.38
C ARG A 111 -1.00 9.19 5.21
N VAL A 112 -1.51 9.53 4.03
CA VAL A 112 -0.69 9.68 2.82
C VAL A 112 0.12 10.98 2.89
N ARG A 113 1.45 10.85 2.91
CA ARG A 113 2.39 11.98 2.95
C ARG A 113 2.83 12.42 1.56
N LYS A 114 3.18 11.45 0.72
CA LYS A 114 3.66 11.67 -0.65
C LYS A 114 3.34 10.45 -1.49
N PHE A 115 3.36 10.61 -2.81
CA PHE A 115 3.16 9.51 -3.76
C PHE A 115 4.18 9.61 -4.89
N ARG A 116 4.39 8.49 -5.58
CA ARG A 116 5.16 8.41 -6.80
C ARG A 116 4.48 7.41 -7.74
N LEU A 117 4.43 7.74 -9.02
CA LEU A 117 4.12 6.77 -10.07
C LEU A 117 5.45 6.20 -10.58
N ASP A 118 5.54 4.89 -10.67
CA ASP A 118 6.72 4.15 -11.09
C ASP A 118 6.30 3.07 -12.09
N TRP A 119 7.27 2.42 -12.72
CA TRP A 119 7.02 1.27 -13.57
C TRP A 119 8.12 0.23 -13.36
N ASP A 120 7.76 -1.04 -13.48
CA ASP A 120 8.72 -2.14 -13.55
C ASP A 120 8.39 -3.09 -14.71
N LYS A 121 9.17 -4.16 -14.85
CA LYS A 121 8.95 -5.20 -15.87
C LYS A 121 7.60 -5.93 -15.75
N TYR A 122 6.88 -5.77 -14.65
CA TYR A 122 5.56 -6.34 -14.39
C TYR A 122 4.42 -5.32 -14.55
N GLY A 123 4.73 -4.06 -14.86
CA GLY A 123 3.76 -3.03 -15.22
C GLY A 123 3.87 -1.75 -14.39
N ASP A 124 2.78 -0.99 -14.39
CA ASP A 124 2.67 0.26 -13.66
C ASP A 124 2.52 0.05 -12.17
N ILE A 125 3.19 0.91 -11.39
CA ILE A 125 3.22 0.84 -9.93
C ILE A 125 2.90 2.21 -9.35
N ILE A 126 2.03 2.23 -8.34
CA ILE A 126 1.77 3.37 -7.49
C ILE A 126 2.54 3.15 -6.19
N VAL A 127 3.42 4.08 -5.85
CA VAL A 127 4.13 4.07 -4.57
C VAL A 127 3.51 5.14 -3.67
N LEU A 128 2.87 4.73 -2.58
CA LEU A 128 2.40 5.62 -1.53
C LEU A 128 3.38 5.64 -0.37
N TYR A 129 3.65 6.82 0.15
CA TYR A 129 4.43 6.99 1.37
C TYR A 129 3.52 7.48 2.48
N LEU A 130 3.43 6.73 3.56
CA LEU A 130 2.60 7.04 4.72
C LEU A 130 3.45 7.61 5.85
N ASP A 131 2.87 8.53 6.62
CA ASP A 131 3.52 9.11 7.81
C ASP A 131 3.75 8.06 8.90
N SER A 132 2.72 7.27 9.17
CA SER A 132 2.74 6.14 10.09
C SER A 132 1.87 5.04 9.52
N ILE A 133 2.40 3.81 9.55
CA ILE A 133 1.75 2.60 9.08
C ILE A 133 1.18 1.85 10.28
N LYS A 134 -0.14 1.69 10.29
CA LYS A 134 -0.87 0.79 11.20
C LYS A 134 -1.22 -0.48 10.44
N LEU A 135 -0.87 -1.63 11.00
CA LEU A 135 -1.21 -2.94 10.48
C LEU A 135 -2.48 -3.46 11.16
N ILE A 136 -3.42 -3.93 10.37
CA ILE A 136 -4.66 -4.52 10.85
C ILE A 136 -4.58 -6.01 10.47
N LEU A 137 -4.71 -6.86 11.49
CA LEU A 137 -4.79 -8.31 11.33
C LEU A 137 -6.25 -8.73 11.28
N GLU A 138 -6.51 -9.82 10.56
CA GLU A 138 -7.79 -10.55 10.63
C GLU A 138 -7.96 -11.20 12.02
#